data_AF-A0A8H6WEP8-F1
#
_entry.id   AF-A0A8H6WEP8-F1
#
_cell.length_a   1.000
_cell.length_b   1.000
_cell.length_c   1.000
_cell.angle_alpha   90.00
_cell.angle_beta   90.00
_cell.angle_gamma   90.00
#
_symmetry.space_group_name_H-M   'P 1'
#
loop_
_entity.id
_entity.type
_entity.pdbx_description
1 polymer ?
#
loop_
_entity_poly.entity_id
_entity_poly.type
_entity_poly.pdbx_seq_one_letter_code
_entity_poly.pdbx_strand_id
1 'polypeptide(L)'
;MFTKLASLLLLLPFVAAISVVAPTNAEKRQASTSYCGQYDSVVEQPYTLYLDQWGMSGATSGSDCASITSLSGNTIAWTTTWTWTGGSGVKSFTNINLNTGINTQLSEISSIPTVWDWSQTTSGTVVADVAYDLFTSNTAGGSNVNEIMIWMLNSNAGPISYTYSSSGQPVPVVSNLSLGGYTWNLYQGSNGANVVFSFLPTSTTGITSFSADINLFLKYLTANYNVAGSQYLTTLQAGTEATSGSATLTTKAYSAVINTGGSTGTTTTKTTTTSKSSTSTTSTAPPSSSTVPVYGQCGGQGYPGSTTCASGSTCVSQNPYYSQLATLLLLVPFIAASPIHERAVEKREVDATTYCGQYDSVTESPYTLYLDQWGLSGATSGSDCASITSLSGTTIAWTTTWTWTGGSGVKSFTNINLNTGVNTQLFKITTIPTTWKWSQTTSGTVVADVAYDMFTSSSSGGSAAYEVMIWLLNSNAGPISYTYSSSGQPVPVASNISLGGHTWNLYEGSNGSNIVFSFLPTSAIESFSADIITFFKYLESDFGLSSSQYLTTVQAGTEATSGSATLTTSAYSVVIN
;
A
#
# COMPACT_ATOMS: atom_id res chain seq x y z
N MET A 1 42.48 57.69 -36.47
CA MET A 1 41.41 57.90 -35.49
C MET A 1 40.47 56.70 -35.54
N PHE A 2 39.90 56.28 -34.40
CA PHE A 2 38.94 55.17 -34.23
C PHE A 2 39.44 53.75 -34.56
N THR A 3 40.13 53.15 -33.58
CA THR A 3 40.08 51.70 -33.32
C THR A 3 38.65 51.27 -33.01
N LYS A 4 38.13 50.26 -33.71
CA LYS A 4 36.82 49.64 -33.38
C LYS A 4 36.96 48.72 -32.16
N LEU A 5 36.20 49.01 -31.11
CA LEU A 5 35.98 48.07 -30.02
C LEU A 5 35.12 46.89 -30.52
N ALA A 6 35.56 45.66 -30.27
CA ALA A 6 34.72 44.48 -30.40
C ALA A 6 34.14 44.15 -29.01
N SER A 7 32.84 44.37 -28.82
CA SER A 7 32.16 43.96 -27.60
C SER A 7 32.00 42.44 -27.58
N LEU A 8 32.73 41.78 -26.69
CA LEU A 8 32.61 40.35 -26.42
C LEU A 8 31.32 40.10 -25.63
N LEU A 9 30.28 39.58 -26.28
CA LEU A 9 29.02 39.25 -25.63
C LEU A 9 29.17 37.91 -24.88
N LEU A 10 29.45 37.96 -23.57
CA LEU A 10 29.35 36.77 -22.72
C LEU A 10 27.87 36.38 -22.55
N LEU A 11 27.46 35.30 -23.20
CA LEU A 11 26.25 34.56 -22.86
C LEU A 11 26.49 33.80 -21.54
N LEU A 12 26.16 34.45 -20.43
CA LEU A 12 25.99 33.77 -19.14
C LEU A 12 24.76 32.84 -19.23
N PRO A 13 24.89 31.54 -18.91
CA PRO A 13 23.73 30.66 -18.84
C PRO A 13 22.85 31.12 -17.68
N PHE A 14 21.57 31.35 -17.96
CA PHE A 14 20.58 31.78 -16.98
C PHE A 14 20.21 30.57 -16.10
N VAL A 15 21.02 30.28 -15.09
CA VAL A 15 20.69 29.29 -14.07
C VAL A 15 19.49 29.82 -13.29
N ALA A 16 18.32 29.24 -13.53
CA ALA A 16 17.13 29.50 -12.74
C ALA A 16 17.38 28.95 -11.32
N ALA A 17 17.84 29.83 -10.43
CA ALA A 17 17.95 29.51 -9.01
C ALA A 17 16.54 29.30 -8.46
N ILE A 18 16.13 28.03 -8.38
CA ILE A 18 14.95 27.63 -7.61
C ILE A 18 15.24 28.04 -6.17
N SER A 19 14.47 29.00 -5.66
CA SER A 19 14.56 29.45 -4.28
C SER A 19 14.12 28.32 -3.36
N VAL A 20 15.06 27.48 -2.93
CA VAL A 20 14.82 26.48 -1.89
C VAL A 20 14.44 27.23 -0.62
N VAL A 21 13.19 27.10 -0.20
CA VAL A 21 12.70 27.68 1.05
C VAL A 21 13.45 26.99 2.18
N ALA A 22 14.28 27.74 2.91
CA ALA A 22 14.95 27.22 4.09
C ALA A 22 13.91 26.69 5.08
N PRO A 23 14.14 25.53 5.71
CA PRO A 23 13.12 24.88 6.52
C PRO A 23 12.64 25.80 7.65
N THR A 24 11.35 26.11 7.65
CA THR A 24 10.69 26.67 8.83
C THR A 24 10.81 25.65 9.94
N ASN A 25 11.40 26.04 11.07
CA ASN A 25 11.54 25.16 12.23
C ASN A 25 10.19 24.54 12.58
N ALA A 26 10.07 23.21 12.42
CA ALA A 26 8.88 22.49 12.85
C ALA A 26 8.67 22.70 14.35
N GLU A 27 7.41 22.83 14.78
CA GLU A 27 7.11 22.97 16.20
C GLU A 27 7.64 21.75 16.97
N LYS A 28 8.51 22.00 17.95
CA LYS A 28 9.02 20.93 18.81
C LYS A 28 7.88 20.40 19.66
N ARG A 29 7.40 19.20 19.34
CA ARG A 29 6.73 18.36 20.34
C ARG A 29 7.79 17.98 21.38
N GLN A 30 7.37 17.70 22.63
CA GLN A 30 8.22 16.87 23.49
C GLN A 30 8.45 15.55 22.75
N ALA A 31 9.67 14.99 22.85
CA ALA A 31 9.99 13.73 22.17
C ALA A 31 8.92 12.68 22.49
N SER A 32 8.40 12.02 21.44
CA SER A 32 7.38 10.98 21.62
C SER A 32 7.91 9.86 22.51
N THR A 33 7.00 8.96 22.90
CA THR A 33 7.35 7.59 23.32
C THR A 33 8.48 7.03 22.45
N SER A 34 9.42 6.31 23.07
CA SER A 34 10.42 5.52 22.36
C SER A 34 9.83 4.14 22.08
N TYR A 35 9.81 3.79 20.81
CA TYR A 35 9.46 2.47 20.29
C TYR A 35 10.75 1.65 20.21
N CYS A 36 10.66 0.34 20.41
CA CYS A 36 11.82 -0.57 20.52
C CYS A 36 11.50 -2.02 20.14
N GLY A 37 10.22 -2.35 19.95
CA GLY A 37 9.77 -3.69 19.55
C GLY A 37 10.17 -4.03 18.13
N GLN A 38 10.34 -5.32 17.89
CA GLN A 38 10.59 -5.85 16.56
C GLN A 38 9.33 -5.67 15.70
N TYR A 39 9.44 -4.90 14.62
CA TYR A 39 8.32 -4.46 13.77
C TYR A 39 7.34 -3.46 14.42
N ASP A 40 7.76 -2.71 15.45
CA ASP A 40 7.00 -1.53 15.90
C ASP A 40 6.75 -0.59 14.69
N SER A 41 5.51 -0.14 14.56
CA SER A 41 5.05 0.70 13.44
C SER A 41 4.23 1.88 13.97
N VAL A 42 4.60 3.10 13.58
CA VAL A 42 3.96 4.34 14.06
C VAL A 42 3.57 5.23 12.88
N VAL A 43 2.27 5.39 12.64
CA VAL A 43 1.75 6.20 11.53
C VAL A 43 1.56 7.65 11.97
N GLU A 44 2.24 8.56 11.27
CA GLU A 44 2.19 10.02 11.47
C GLU A 44 2.12 10.65 10.07
N GLN A 45 0.91 10.75 9.51
CA GLN A 45 0.70 11.03 8.08
C GLN A 45 1.37 12.35 7.63
N PRO A 46 2.11 12.36 6.50
CA PRO A 46 2.08 11.39 5.40
C PRO A 46 3.07 10.21 5.55
N TYR A 47 3.59 9.95 6.75
CA TYR A 47 4.66 9.00 7.00
C TYR A 47 4.27 7.82 7.92
N THR A 48 5.07 6.77 7.88
CA THR A 48 5.09 5.69 8.89
C THR A 48 6.53 5.44 9.32
N LEU A 49 6.79 5.42 10.63
CA LEU A 49 8.04 4.92 11.21
C LEU A 49 7.93 3.40 11.36
N TYR A 50 8.91 2.66 10.82
CA TYR A 50 9.04 1.21 10.98
C TYR A 50 10.34 0.86 11.70
N LEU A 51 10.27 -0.06 12.67
CA LEU A 51 11.43 -0.67 13.33
C LEU A 51 11.65 -2.09 12.78
N ASP A 52 12.09 -2.18 11.52
CA ASP A 52 12.28 -3.45 10.80
C ASP A 52 13.52 -4.21 11.30
N GLN A 53 13.46 -4.76 12.50
CA GLN A 53 14.53 -5.54 13.15
C GLN A 53 14.57 -7.00 12.63
N TRP A 54 14.44 -7.20 11.33
CA TRP A 54 14.26 -8.52 10.69
C TRP A 54 15.46 -9.46 10.87
N GLY A 55 16.68 -8.91 10.94
CA GLY A 55 17.90 -9.67 11.08
C GLY A 55 18.32 -9.94 12.54
N MET A 56 17.59 -9.41 13.53
CA MET A 56 18.06 -9.37 14.94
C MET A 56 18.40 -10.74 15.54
N SER A 57 17.73 -11.81 15.11
CA SER A 57 18.01 -13.18 15.55
C SER A 57 19.42 -13.67 15.17
N GLY A 58 20.07 -13.02 14.21
CA GLY A 58 21.45 -13.26 13.85
C GLY A 58 22.48 -12.58 14.75
N ALA A 59 22.08 -11.65 15.63
CA ALA A 59 22.98 -11.06 16.64
C ALA A 59 23.04 -11.91 17.92
N THR A 60 24.15 -11.77 18.65
CA THR A 60 24.29 -12.32 20.01
C THR A 60 23.51 -11.47 21.03
N SER A 61 23.47 -10.16 20.82
CA SER A 61 22.66 -9.21 21.61
C SER A 61 22.52 -7.87 20.88
N GLY A 62 21.45 -7.13 21.18
CA GLY A 62 21.28 -5.77 20.71
C GLY A 62 19.85 -5.26 20.87
N SER A 63 19.61 -4.08 20.31
CA SER A 63 18.33 -3.37 20.30
C SER A 63 18.36 -2.25 19.26
N ASP A 64 17.26 -2.00 18.58
CA ASP A 64 17.00 -0.78 17.83
C ASP A 64 15.75 -0.09 18.39
N CYS A 65 15.82 1.22 18.61
CA CYS A 65 14.74 2.03 19.15
C CYS A 65 14.61 3.34 18.39
N ALA A 66 13.39 3.85 18.22
CA ALA A 66 13.15 5.14 17.57
C ALA A 66 11.99 5.95 18.16
N SER A 67 12.02 7.26 17.91
CA SER A 67 10.99 8.24 18.32
C SER A 67 10.79 9.28 17.22
N ILE A 68 9.54 9.64 16.96
CA ILE A 68 9.19 10.80 16.14
C ILE A 68 9.25 12.04 17.05
N THR A 69 10.10 13.00 16.69
CA THR A 69 10.39 14.18 17.53
C THR A 69 9.62 15.43 17.10
N SER A 70 9.21 15.50 15.83
CA SER A 70 8.30 16.51 15.32
C SER A 70 7.69 16.07 13.98
N LEU A 71 6.49 16.56 13.70
CA LEU A 71 5.85 16.55 12.39
C LEU A 71 5.17 17.92 12.22
N SER A 72 5.43 18.59 11.10
CA SER A 72 4.80 19.86 10.74
C SER A 72 4.63 19.96 9.22
N GLY A 73 3.37 19.94 8.76
CA GLY A 73 3.06 19.76 7.35
C GLY A 73 3.64 18.45 6.83
N ASN A 74 4.40 18.52 5.73
CA ASN A 74 5.07 17.36 5.14
C ASN A 74 6.50 17.14 5.68
N THR A 75 6.91 17.89 6.72
CA THR A 75 8.26 17.80 7.29
C THR A 75 8.25 17.03 8.61
N ILE A 76 8.95 15.90 8.67
CA ILE A 76 9.08 15.04 9.85
C ILE A 76 10.52 15.06 10.39
N ALA A 77 10.67 14.86 11.69
CA ALA A 77 11.96 14.75 12.39
C ALA A 77 11.90 13.55 13.33
N TRP A 78 12.94 12.73 13.37
CA TRP A 78 12.99 11.52 14.22
C TRP A 78 14.40 11.24 14.73
N THR A 79 14.48 10.39 15.74
CA THR A 79 15.73 9.82 16.25
C THR A 79 15.64 8.31 16.23
N THR A 80 16.69 7.65 15.77
CA THR A 80 16.88 6.20 15.87
C THR A 80 18.15 5.94 16.65
N THR A 81 18.10 5.14 17.70
CA THR A 81 19.28 4.71 18.48
C THR A 81 19.34 3.19 18.49
N TRP A 82 20.46 2.65 18.03
CA TRP A 82 20.66 1.21 17.90
C TRP A 82 21.99 0.74 18.48
N THR A 83 22.03 -0.54 18.83
CA THR A 83 23.24 -1.26 19.26
C THR A 83 23.11 -2.71 18.85
N TRP A 84 24.07 -3.23 18.08
CA TRP A 84 24.09 -4.62 17.63
C TRP A 84 25.46 -5.28 17.82
N THR A 85 25.47 -6.47 18.42
CA THR A 85 26.69 -7.23 18.74
C THR A 85 26.60 -8.66 18.22
N GLY A 86 27.63 -9.07 17.48
CA GLY A 86 27.75 -10.43 16.93
C GLY A 86 26.95 -10.66 15.64
N GLY A 87 27.23 -11.78 14.98
CA GLY A 87 26.60 -12.15 13.71
C GLY A 87 27.22 -11.51 12.47
N SER A 88 26.52 -11.66 11.35
CA SER A 88 26.82 -11.05 10.06
C SER A 88 25.53 -10.58 9.37
N GLY A 89 25.65 -9.68 8.39
CA GLY A 89 24.51 -9.08 7.68
C GLY A 89 23.72 -8.07 8.52
N VAL A 90 22.76 -7.40 7.89
CA VAL A 90 21.88 -6.39 8.51
C VAL A 90 21.11 -6.99 9.69
N LYS A 91 20.77 -6.15 10.67
CA LYS A 91 20.02 -6.49 11.89
C LYS A 91 18.71 -5.73 11.95
N SER A 92 18.74 -4.44 11.62
CA SER A 92 17.58 -3.59 11.50
C SER A 92 17.69 -2.63 10.32
N PHE A 93 16.56 -2.30 9.70
CA PHE A 93 16.40 -1.13 8.85
C PHE A 93 15.32 -0.21 9.43
N THR A 94 15.63 0.51 10.51
CA THR A 94 14.65 1.43 11.09
C THR A 94 14.55 2.68 10.21
N ASN A 95 13.34 2.95 9.71
CA ASN A 95 13.10 3.85 8.59
C ASN A 95 11.80 4.67 8.72
N ILE A 96 11.75 5.80 8.03
CA ILE A 96 10.53 6.52 7.70
C ILE A 96 10.09 6.16 6.28
N ASN A 97 8.94 5.51 6.14
CA ASN A 97 8.25 5.30 4.87
C ASN A 97 7.33 6.49 4.54
N LEU A 98 7.34 6.95 3.28
CA LEU A 98 6.32 7.83 2.73
C LEU A 98 5.09 7.01 2.34
N ASN A 99 3.90 7.39 2.81
CA ASN A 99 2.65 6.69 2.47
C ASN A 99 1.95 7.29 1.23
N THR A 100 2.16 8.59 0.97
CA THR A 100 1.41 9.34 -0.06
C THR A 100 2.11 9.30 -1.43
N GLY A 101 1.35 8.98 -2.48
CA GLY A 101 1.85 8.95 -3.87
C GLY A 101 2.60 7.67 -4.25
N ILE A 102 2.71 6.71 -3.34
CA ILE A 102 3.21 5.36 -3.60
C ILE A 102 2.23 4.63 -4.54
N ASN A 103 2.71 3.57 -5.21
CA ASN A 103 2.02 2.85 -6.28
C ASN A 103 1.72 3.70 -7.53
N THR A 104 2.45 4.80 -7.72
CA THR A 104 2.47 5.57 -8.97
C THR A 104 3.40 4.90 -10.00
N GLN A 105 3.02 4.89 -11.27
CA GLN A 105 3.85 4.35 -12.34
C GLN A 105 5.05 5.28 -12.62
N LEU A 106 6.25 4.73 -12.81
CA LEU A 106 7.48 5.52 -12.95
C LEU A 106 7.42 6.56 -14.08
N SER A 107 6.73 6.25 -15.19
CA SER A 107 6.50 7.19 -16.30
C SER A 107 5.52 8.33 -15.99
N GLU A 108 4.70 8.21 -14.95
CA GLU A 108 3.75 9.24 -14.52
C GLU A 108 4.37 10.22 -13.51
N ILE A 109 5.47 9.84 -12.84
CA ILE A 109 6.15 10.67 -11.84
C ILE A 109 6.91 11.82 -12.56
N SER A 110 6.48 13.06 -12.34
CA SER A 110 7.18 14.23 -12.87
C SER A 110 8.43 14.55 -12.05
N SER A 111 8.33 14.55 -10.73
CA SER A 111 9.41 14.80 -9.77
C SER A 111 9.14 14.17 -8.40
N ILE A 112 10.21 13.87 -7.68
CA ILE A 112 10.22 13.49 -6.26
C ILE A 112 11.17 14.44 -5.51
N PRO A 113 10.80 15.73 -5.32
CA PRO A 113 11.59 16.63 -4.48
C PRO A 113 11.70 16.07 -3.06
N THR A 114 12.92 16.10 -2.53
CA THR A 114 13.22 15.73 -1.14
C THR A 114 14.15 16.74 -0.47
N VAL A 115 14.04 16.81 0.86
CA VAL A 115 15.00 17.44 1.76
C VAL A 115 15.26 16.45 2.89
N TRP A 116 16.52 16.20 3.23
CA TRP A 116 16.91 15.42 4.40
C TRP A 116 18.12 16.04 5.10
N ASP A 117 17.87 16.68 6.24
CA ASP A 117 18.87 17.22 7.16
C ASP A 117 19.00 16.31 8.38
N TRP A 118 20.15 15.67 8.54
CA TRP A 118 20.38 14.68 9.58
C TRP A 118 21.81 14.71 10.13
N SER A 119 22.05 13.94 11.18
CA SER A 119 23.37 13.76 11.78
C SER A 119 23.41 12.41 12.50
N GLN A 120 24.57 11.78 12.58
CA GLN A 120 24.76 10.54 13.32
C GLN A 120 25.93 10.66 14.29
N THR A 121 25.73 10.17 15.52
CA THR A 121 26.78 10.01 16.53
C THR A 121 27.02 8.53 16.76
N THR A 122 28.28 8.09 16.77
CA THR A 122 28.66 6.69 16.96
C THR A 122 29.41 6.48 18.28
N SER A 123 29.33 5.27 18.83
CA SER A 123 30.21 4.82 19.90
C SER A 123 31.09 3.69 19.37
N GLY A 124 32.38 3.98 19.18
CA GLY A 124 33.33 3.04 18.58
C GLY A 124 33.17 2.90 17.06
N THR A 125 33.58 1.74 16.55
CA THR A 125 33.41 1.39 15.13
C THR A 125 32.03 0.81 14.90
N VAL A 126 31.38 1.22 13.82
CA VAL A 126 30.07 0.75 13.40
C VAL A 126 30.14 0.14 11.99
N VAL A 127 29.26 -0.81 11.71
CA VAL A 127 28.93 -1.28 10.35
C VAL A 127 27.47 -0.94 10.09
N ALA A 128 27.24 0.06 9.25
CA ALA A 128 25.91 0.53 8.86
C ALA A 128 25.97 1.44 7.64
N ASP A 129 24.81 1.72 7.05
CA ASP A 129 24.60 2.88 6.18
C ASP A 129 23.48 3.79 6.70
N VAL A 130 23.31 4.92 6.03
CA VAL A 130 22.12 5.76 6.10
C VAL A 130 21.70 5.98 4.67
N ALA A 131 20.47 5.61 4.30
CA ALA A 131 20.05 5.54 2.91
C ALA A 131 18.57 5.88 2.72
N TYR A 132 18.23 6.34 1.52
CA TYR A 132 16.91 6.08 0.98
C TYR A 132 16.86 4.64 0.45
N ASP A 133 15.74 3.96 0.64
CA ASP A 133 15.45 2.69 -0.01
C ASP A 133 14.11 2.77 -0.75
N LEU A 134 14.11 2.32 -2.01
CA LEU A 134 12.98 2.44 -2.93
C LEU A 134 12.76 1.10 -3.61
N PHE A 135 11.53 0.61 -3.58
CA PHE A 135 11.16 -0.62 -4.27
C PHE A 135 10.29 -0.35 -5.48
N THR A 136 10.40 -1.21 -6.49
CA THR A 136 9.55 -1.15 -7.68
C THR A 136 8.96 -2.52 -8.01
N SER A 137 7.73 -2.51 -8.55
CA SER A 137 7.02 -3.71 -9.00
C SER A 137 6.50 -3.58 -10.43
N ASN A 138 6.22 -4.71 -11.09
CA ASN A 138 5.57 -4.76 -12.39
C ASN A 138 4.07 -4.39 -12.34
N THR A 139 3.45 -4.39 -11.15
CA THR A 139 2.06 -3.99 -10.92
C THR A 139 1.95 -3.07 -9.70
N ALA A 140 0.95 -2.20 -9.65
CA ALA A 140 0.66 -1.42 -8.45
C ALA A 140 0.45 -2.35 -7.24
N GLY A 141 1.13 -2.07 -6.12
CA GLY A 141 1.10 -2.90 -4.91
C GLY A 141 1.65 -4.34 -5.05
N GLY A 142 2.24 -4.69 -6.20
CA GLY A 142 2.73 -6.05 -6.45
C GLY A 142 4.06 -6.36 -5.77
N SER A 143 4.51 -7.61 -5.88
CA SER A 143 5.82 -8.04 -5.40
C SER A 143 6.94 -7.21 -6.00
N ASN A 144 7.93 -6.86 -5.18
CA ASN A 144 9.10 -6.09 -5.60
C ASN A 144 9.93 -6.90 -6.61
N VAL A 145 10.53 -6.18 -7.57
CA VAL A 145 11.41 -6.74 -8.62
C VAL A 145 12.72 -5.98 -8.75
N ASN A 146 12.74 -4.68 -8.41
CA ASN A 146 13.98 -3.95 -8.15
C ASN A 146 13.93 -3.22 -6.81
N GLU A 147 15.12 -3.01 -6.27
CA GLU A 147 15.45 -2.31 -5.03
C GLU A 147 16.52 -1.26 -5.38
N ILE A 148 16.28 -0.01 -4.99
CA ILE A 148 17.06 1.15 -5.42
C ILE A 148 17.44 1.96 -4.18
N MET A 149 18.65 1.71 -3.69
CA MET A 149 19.19 2.42 -2.53
C MET A 149 19.99 3.65 -2.95
N ILE A 150 19.76 4.78 -2.27
CA ILE A 150 20.53 6.02 -2.45
C ILE A 150 21.18 6.35 -1.10
N TRP A 151 22.46 6.01 -0.96
CA TRP A 151 23.16 6.06 0.32
C TRP A 151 23.59 7.49 0.63
N MET A 152 23.17 8.03 1.76
CA MET A 152 23.66 9.30 2.29
C MET A 152 25.02 9.11 3.01
N LEU A 153 25.26 7.96 3.63
CA LEU A 153 26.52 7.62 4.29
C LEU A 153 26.80 6.12 4.20
N ASN A 154 28.06 5.75 3.95
CA ASN A 154 28.58 4.40 4.18
C ASN A 154 29.48 4.42 5.43
N SER A 155 29.12 3.67 6.47
CA SER A 155 29.99 3.41 7.62
C SER A 155 30.43 1.94 7.64
N ASN A 156 31.48 1.61 6.87
CA ASN A 156 32.08 0.27 6.77
C ASN A 156 31.14 -0.84 6.23
N ALA A 157 30.00 -0.49 5.65
CA ALA A 157 29.11 -1.38 4.92
C ALA A 157 29.58 -1.54 3.45
N GLY A 158 28.97 -2.47 2.72
CA GLY A 158 29.30 -2.71 1.31
C GLY A 158 28.03 -2.97 0.48
N PRO A 159 27.82 -2.28 -0.65
CA PRO A 159 26.67 -2.52 -1.50
C PRO A 159 26.72 -3.91 -2.13
N ILE A 160 25.55 -4.45 -2.43
CA ILE A 160 25.41 -5.70 -3.20
C ILE A 160 25.89 -5.44 -4.63
N SER A 161 26.82 -6.26 -5.11
CA SER A 161 27.43 -6.11 -6.44
C SER A 161 27.53 -7.44 -7.17
N TYR A 162 27.41 -7.43 -8.50
CA TYR A 162 27.81 -8.55 -9.35
C TYR A 162 29.33 -8.60 -9.59
N THR A 163 30.03 -7.48 -9.38
CA THR A 163 31.47 -7.36 -9.64
C THR A 163 32.24 -6.97 -8.37
N TYR A 164 33.22 -7.78 -8.02
CA TYR A 164 34.17 -7.53 -6.92
C TYR A 164 35.61 -7.56 -7.44
N SER A 165 36.47 -6.77 -6.82
CA SER A 165 37.91 -6.75 -7.09
C SER A 165 38.59 -8.03 -6.57
N SER A 166 39.85 -8.24 -6.94
CA SER A 166 40.69 -9.29 -6.33
C SER A 166 40.93 -9.12 -4.83
N SER A 167 40.60 -7.95 -4.25
CA SER A 167 40.61 -7.67 -2.81
C SER A 167 39.22 -7.78 -2.15
N GLY A 168 38.23 -8.32 -2.86
CA GLY A 168 36.86 -8.50 -2.35
C GLY A 168 36.07 -7.20 -2.20
N GLN A 169 36.53 -6.09 -2.77
CA GLN A 169 35.83 -4.80 -2.72
C GLN A 169 34.83 -4.70 -3.88
N PRO A 170 33.59 -4.22 -3.67
CA PRO A 170 32.64 -4.05 -4.76
C PRO A 170 33.18 -3.04 -5.77
N VAL A 171 33.00 -3.33 -7.06
CA VAL A 171 33.43 -2.47 -8.17
C VAL A 171 32.18 -1.78 -8.75
N PRO A 172 32.16 -0.44 -8.85
CA PRO A 172 31.02 0.27 -9.41
C PRO A 172 30.88 -0.01 -10.91
N VAL A 173 29.63 -0.19 -11.36
CA VAL A 173 29.29 -0.31 -12.79
C VAL A 173 29.33 1.05 -13.50
N VAL A 174 29.17 2.16 -12.74
CA VAL A 174 29.39 3.54 -13.23
C VAL A 174 30.06 4.35 -12.11
N SER A 175 31.12 5.08 -12.44
CA SER A 175 31.82 5.97 -11.49
C SER A 175 31.61 7.45 -11.82
N ASN A 176 31.61 8.29 -10.78
CA ASN A 176 31.48 9.75 -10.89
C ASN A 176 30.24 10.25 -11.65
N LEU A 177 29.12 9.51 -11.54
CA LEU A 177 27.83 9.89 -12.09
C LEU A 177 27.29 11.13 -11.37
N SER A 178 27.01 12.21 -12.10
CA SER A 178 26.43 13.43 -11.51
C SER A 178 24.91 13.41 -11.57
N LEU A 179 24.25 13.42 -10.40
CA LEU A 179 22.79 13.50 -10.26
C LEU A 179 22.45 14.41 -9.06
N GLY A 180 21.45 15.28 -9.23
CA GLY A 180 20.93 16.15 -8.16
C GLY A 180 21.92 17.20 -7.62
N GLY A 181 23.03 17.47 -8.32
CA GLY A 181 24.12 18.33 -7.82
C GLY A 181 25.20 17.58 -7.02
N TYR A 182 25.05 16.27 -6.85
CA TYR A 182 25.99 15.39 -6.14
C TYR A 182 26.66 14.41 -7.11
N THR A 183 27.70 13.72 -6.66
CA THR A 183 28.49 12.78 -7.46
C THR A 183 28.48 11.39 -6.84
N TRP A 184 28.17 10.38 -7.66
CA TRP A 184 27.80 9.04 -7.23
C TRP A 184 28.64 7.97 -7.94
N ASN A 185 28.86 6.86 -7.25
CA ASN A 185 29.27 5.58 -7.81
C ASN A 185 28.05 4.63 -7.75
N LEU A 186 27.64 4.10 -8.90
CA LEU A 186 26.53 3.15 -9.00
C LEU A 186 27.06 1.71 -8.96
N TYR A 187 26.46 0.88 -8.13
CA TYR A 187 26.66 -0.56 -8.03
C TYR A 187 25.36 -1.28 -8.43
N GLN A 188 25.50 -2.51 -8.93
CA GLN A 188 24.36 -3.35 -9.32
C GLN A 188 24.60 -4.79 -8.88
N GLY A 189 23.60 -5.42 -8.26
CA GLY A 189 23.64 -6.80 -7.79
C GLY A 189 22.24 -7.41 -7.65
N SER A 190 22.11 -8.43 -6.80
CA SER A 190 20.81 -9.00 -6.41
C SER A 190 20.89 -9.65 -5.03
N ASN A 191 19.81 -9.52 -4.25
CA ASN A 191 19.63 -10.22 -2.96
C ASN A 191 18.89 -11.57 -3.11
N GLY A 192 18.69 -12.05 -4.34
CA GLY A 192 17.98 -13.30 -4.65
C GLY A 192 16.48 -13.13 -4.91
N ALA A 193 15.88 -12.00 -4.52
CA ALA A 193 14.49 -11.63 -4.85
C ALA A 193 14.44 -10.47 -5.85
N ASN A 194 15.19 -9.40 -5.58
CA ASN A 194 15.22 -8.16 -6.35
C ASN A 194 16.52 -8.04 -7.16
N VAL A 195 16.48 -7.24 -8.24
CA VAL A 195 17.69 -6.60 -8.77
C VAL A 195 17.98 -5.36 -7.92
N VAL A 196 19.18 -5.28 -7.37
CA VAL A 196 19.58 -4.22 -6.42
C VAL A 196 20.46 -3.20 -7.12
N PHE A 197 20.14 -1.92 -6.97
CA PHE A 197 20.93 -0.79 -7.45
C PHE A 197 21.32 0.09 -6.25
N SER A 198 22.60 0.35 -6.06
CA SER A 198 23.07 1.19 -4.93
C SER A 198 23.88 2.38 -5.44
N PHE A 199 23.40 3.59 -5.19
CA PHE A 199 24.11 4.84 -5.48
C PHE A 199 24.84 5.31 -4.22
N LEU A 200 26.16 5.19 -4.20
CA LEU A 200 27.01 5.63 -3.09
C LEU A 200 27.70 6.96 -3.45
N PRO A 201 27.84 7.90 -2.50
CA PRO A 201 28.49 9.18 -2.78
C PRO A 201 29.99 8.96 -2.95
N THR A 202 30.62 9.74 -3.83
CA THR A 202 32.09 9.70 -3.98
C THR A 202 32.84 10.36 -2.82
N SER A 203 32.15 11.14 -1.97
CA SER A 203 32.69 11.68 -0.73
C SER A 203 32.68 10.64 0.39
N THR A 204 33.81 10.47 1.07
CA THR A 204 33.95 9.60 2.24
C THR A 204 33.35 10.16 3.53
N THR A 205 32.88 11.42 3.53
CA THR A 205 32.25 12.05 4.71
C THR A 205 30.74 11.86 4.79
N GLY A 206 30.13 11.26 3.76
CA GLY A 206 28.67 11.25 3.59
C GLY A 206 28.07 12.62 3.25
N ILE A 207 26.75 12.63 3.11
CA ILE A 207 25.90 13.79 2.79
C ILE A 207 24.86 13.92 3.91
N THR A 208 25.11 14.81 4.88
CA THR A 208 24.24 15.05 6.05
C THR A 208 23.17 16.11 5.84
N SER A 209 23.22 16.82 4.70
CA SER A 209 22.20 17.75 4.23
C SER A 209 22.01 17.51 2.74
N PHE A 210 20.90 16.87 2.38
CA PHE A 210 20.57 16.48 1.03
C PHE A 210 19.31 17.20 0.56
N SER A 211 19.36 17.87 -0.59
CA SER A 211 18.17 18.37 -1.26
C SER A 211 18.31 18.21 -2.77
N ALA A 212 17.41 17.43 -3.36
CA ALA A 212 17.40 17.10 -4.78
C ALA A 212 16.02 16.56 -5.21
N ASP A 213 15.89 16.27 -6.50
CA ASP A 213 14.81 15.43 -7.04
C ASP A 213 15.29 13.98 -7.15
N ILE A 214 14.73 13.06 -6.34
CA ILE A 214 15.09 11.63 -6.37
C ILE A 214 14.60 10.92 -7.65
N ASN A 215 13.63 11.49 -8.36
CA ASN A 215 13.20 10.98 -9.67
C ASN A 215 14.33 11.01 -10.70
N LEU A 216 15.40 11.80 -10.49
CA LEU A 216 16.59 11.77 -11.34
C LEU A 216 17.28 10.39 -11.34
N PHE A 217 17.24 9.66 -10.23
CA PHE A 217 17.81 8.31 -10.11
C PHE A 217 16.94 7.28 -10.83
N LEU A 218 15.61 7.36 -10.65
CA LEU A 218 14.64 6.50 -11.35
C LEU A 218 14.67 6.75 -12.87
N LYS A 219 14.77 8.01 -13.30
CA LYS A 219 14.97 8.38 -14.72
C LYS A 219 16.31 7.88 -15.27
N TYR A 220 17.37 7.91 -14.48
CA TYR A 220 18.66 7.35 -14.88
C TYR A 220 18.58 5.83 -15.09
N LEU A 221 17.95 5.10 -14.16
CA LEU A 221 17.77 3.66 -14.29
C LEU A 221 16.85 3.27 -15.45
N THR A 222 15.72 3.96 -15.63
CA THR A 222 14.79 3.69 -16.75
C THR A 222 15.36 4.02 -18.13
N ALA A 223 16.36 4.90 -18.21
CA ALA A 223 17.05 5.23 -19.46
C ALA A 223 18.25 4.32 -19.79
N ASN A 224 18.89 3.69 -18.79
CA ASN A 224 20.18 3.00 -18.97
C ASN A 224 20.16 1.51 -18.52
N TYR A 225 19.12 1.07 -17.82
CA TYR A 225 18.97 -0.28 -17.25
C TYR A 225 17.57 -0.83 -17.50
N ASN A 226 17.35 -2.11 -17.20
CA ASN A 226 16.08 -2.81 -17.43
C ASN A 226 14.98 -2.49 -16.40
N VAL A 227 14.99 -1.28 -15.82
CA VAL A 227 13.89 -0.77 -14.99
C VAL A 227 12.87 -0.16 -15.94
N ALA A 228 11.73 -0.80 -16.13
CA ALA A 228 10.77 -0.33 -17.13
C ALA A 228 10.00 0.91 -16.60
N GLY A 229 9.83 1.94 -17.42
CA GLY A 229 9.00 3.10 -17.06
C GLY A 229 7.55 2.74 -16.69
N SER A 230 7.07 1.57 -17.12
CA SER A 230 5.76 1.01 -16.78
C SER A 230 5.69 0.32 -15.41
N GLN A 231 6.82 0.17 -14.70
CA GLN A 231 6.85 -0.32 -13.31
C GLN A 231 6.28 0.73 -12.36
N TYR A 232 5.91 0.32 -11.16
CA TYR A 232 5.31 1.13 -10.12
C TYR A 232 6.29 1.30 -8.97
N LEU A 233 6.43 2.51 -8.43
CA LEU A 233 7.18 2.78 -7.20
C LEU A 233 6.34 2.30 -6.00
N THR A 234 6.66 1.14 -5.43
CA THR A 234 5.88 0.47 -4.37
C THR A 234 6.29 0.87 -2.95
N THR A 235 7.42 1.55 -2.79
CA THR A 235 7.95 1.96 -1.48
C THR A 235 8.92 3.12 -1.66
N LEU A 236 8.93 4.07 -0.72
CA LEU A 236 9.97 5.09 -0.60
C LEU A 236 10.24 5.33 0.89
N GLN A 237 11.39 4.82 1.35
CA GLN A 237 11.83 4.83 2.73
C GLN A 237 13.11 5.64 2.89
N ALA A 238 13.35 6.15 4.10
CA ALA A 238 14.61 6.80 4.50
C ALA A 238 14.98 6.37 5.91
N GLY A 239 16.15 5.75 6.09
CA GLY A 239 16.51 5.08 7.34
C GLY A 239 17.99 4.74 7.46
N THR A 240 18.31 3.76 8.31
CA THR A 240 19.67 3.25 8.53
C THR A 240 19.67 1.73 8.58
N GLU A 241 20.42 1.07 7.70
CA GLU A 241 20.66 -0.38 7.81
C GLU A 241 21.78 -0.62 8.83
N ALA A 242 21.42 -1.05 10.04
CA ALA A 242 22.38 -1.31 11.10
C ALA A 242 22.81 -2.79 11.10
N THR A 243 24.13 -3.04 11.05
CA THR A 243 24.72 -4.39 11.13
C THR A 243 25.42 -4.63 12.46
N SER A 244 26.28 -3.71 12.92
CA SER A 244 27.00 -3.86 14.20
C SER A 244 27.55 -2.54 14.76
N GLY A 245 27.87 -2.53 16.06
CA GLY A 245 28.30 -1.36 16.82
C GLY A 245 27.12 -0.60 17.44
N SER A 246 27.32 0.65 17.84
CA SER A 246 26.29 1.51 18.44
C SER A 246 26.26 2.89 17.80
N ALA A 247 25.08 3.39 17.46
CA ALA A 247 24.90 4.76 16.97
C ALA A 247 23.52 5.34 17.29
N THR A 248 23.44 6.67 17.20
CA THR A 248 22.19 7.42 17.16
C THR A 248 22.14 8.24 15.87
N LEU A 249 21.19 7.93 14.99
CA LEU A 249 20.77 8.77 13.88
C LEU A 249 19.76 9.81 14.40
N THR A 250 19.96 11.07 14.06
CA THR A 250 19.06 12.19 14.40
C THR A 250 18.73 12.95 13.12
N THR A 251 17.52 12.77 12.62
CA THR A 251 16.97 13.55 11.51
C THR A 251 16.27 14.79 12.06
N LYS A 252 16.75 15.97 11.66
CA LYS A 252 16.20 17.28 12.07
C LYS A 252 15.06 17.73 11.17
N ALA A 253 15.13 17.39 9.89
CA ALA A 253 14.07 17.61 8.92
C ALA A 253 14.19 16.58 7.80
N TYR A 254 13.06 15.99 7.45
CA TYR A 254 12.88 15.14 6.29
C TYR A 254 11.58 15.49 5.60
N SER A 255 11.60 15.59 4.28
CA SER A 255 10.40 15.63 3.47
C SER A 255 10.64 14.93 2.14
N ALA A 256 9.64 14.21 1.64
CA ALA A 256 9.60 13.68 0.29
C ALA A 256 8.16 13.78 -0.24
N VAL A 257 8.00 14.18 -1.50
CA VAL A 257 6.68 14.29 -2.14
C VAL A 257 6.77 13.74 -3.56
N ILE A 258 5.91 12.79 -3.91
CA ILE A 258 5.81 12.28 -5.28
C ILE A 258 4.81 13.15 -6.05
N ASN A 259 5.29 13.90 -7.05
CA ASN A 259 4.45 14.68 -7.94
C ASN A 259 4.24 13.92 -9.25
N THR A 260 3.00 13.85 -9.73
CA THR A 260 2.67 13.31 -11.05
C THR A 260 2.63 14.39 -12.12
N GLY A 261 3.04 14.04 -13.33
CA GLY A 261 2.99 14.92 -14.49
C GLY A 261 1.67 14.75 -15.24
N GLY A 262 0.72 15.67 -15.02
CA GLY A 262 -0.52 15.72 -15.79
C GLY A 262 -0.26 16.06 -17.26
N SER A 263 0.14 15.07 -18.07
CA SER A 263 0.26 15.21 -19.52
C SER A 263 -1.04 14.79 -20.20
N THR A 264 -1.87 15.78 -20.50
CA THR A 264 -3.05 15.66 -21.37
C THR A 264 -2.63 15.40 -22.83
N GLY A 265 -2.09 14.21 -23.07
CA GLY A 265 -1.66 13.72 -24.38
C GLY A 265 -2.83 13.27 -25.26
N THR A 266 -3.63 14.21 -25.75
CA THR A 266 -4.69 13.95 -26.75
C THR A 266 -4.09 13.40 -28.06
N THR A 267 -3.92 12.08 -28.14
CA THR A 267 -3.46 11.42 -29.38
C THR A 267 -4.64 11.30 -30.32
N THR A 268 -4.72 12.24 -31.26
CA THR A 268 -5.76 12.30 -32.27
C THR A 268 -5.70 11.07 -33.19
N THR A 269 -6.71 10.21 -33.14
CA THR A 269 -6.85 9.07 -34.06
C THR A 269 -7.00 9.55 -35.51
N LYS A 270 -5.92 9.51 -36.30
CA LYS A 270 -5.98 9.76 -37.73
C LYS A 270 -6.17 8.47 -38.52
N THR A 271 -7.43 8.03 -38.59
CA THR A 271 -7.87 6.93 -39.45
C THR A 271 -7.42 7.15 -40.90
N THR A 272 -6.70 6.18 -41.46
CA THR A 272 -6.45 6.10 -42.91
C THR A 272 -6.68 4.66 -43.35
N THR A 273 -7.54 4.47 -44.34
CA THR A 273 -8.11 3.16 -44.70
C THR A 273 -7.56 2.64 -46.03
N THR A 274 -7.46 1.30 -46.16
CA THR A 274 -7.18 0.53 -47.40
C THR A 274 -5.74 0.62 -47.95
N SER A 275 -5.17 -0.39 -48.61
CA SER A 275 -5.76 -1.50 -49.38
C SER A 275 -4.92 -2.81 -49.38
N LYS A 276 -5.52 -3.92 -49.86
CA LYS A 276 -4.94 -5.28 -49.98
C LYS A 276 -3.92 -5.42 -51.12
N SER A 277 -2.94 -6.32 -50.96
CA SER A 277 -2.55 -7.28 -52.02
C SER A 277 -1.80 -8.50 -51.46
N SER A 278 -1.59 -9.53 -52.29
CA SER A 278 -0.90 -10.80 -52.00
C SER A 278 -0.05 -11.22 -53.24
N THR A 279 0.69 -12.34 -53.32
CA THR A 279 0.64 -13.65 -52.63
C THR A 279 2.03 -14.34 -52.72
N SER A 280 2.14 -15.61 -52.30
CA SER A 280 3.28 -16.55 -52.44
C SER A 280 4.49 -16.26 -51.53
N THR A 281 4.92 -17.12 -50.58
CA THR A 281 5.28 -18.57 -50.56
C THR A 281 6.65 -18.91 -51.15
N THR A 282 7.63 -19.12 -50.28
CA THR A 282 8.79 -20.00 -50.53
C THR A 282 9.07 -20.82 -49.27
N SER A 283 9.34 -22.11 -49.45
CA SER A 283 9.49 -23.09 -48.38
C SER A 283 10.95 -23.47 -48.13
N THR A 284 11.33 -23.64 -46.86
CA THR A 284 12.51 -24.41 -46.46
C THR A 284 12.16 -25.23 -45.21
N ALA A 285 12.48 -26.53 -45.25
CA ALA A 285 12.20 -27.51 -44.20
C ALA A 285 13.53 -27.99 -43.56
N PRO A 286 13.53 -28.94 -42.60
CA PRO A 286 13.38 -28.65 -41.18
C PRO A 286 14.55 -29.19 -40.34
N PRO A 287 14.62 -28.90 -39.03
CA PRO A 287 15.37 -29.74 -38.09
C PRO A 287 14.50 -30.39 -36.99
N SER A 288 14.74 -31.69 -36.81
CA SER A 288 14.63 -32.47 -35.56
C SER A 288 13.46 -32.25 -34.59
N SER A 289 12.69 -33.34 -34.39
CA SER A 289 11.66 -33.51 -33.37
C SER A 289 12.17 -33.37 -31.93
N SER A 290 11.96 -32.20 -31.31
CA SER A 290 11.97 -32.03 -29.86
C SER A 290 10.54 -31.86 -29.32
N THR A 291 10.17 -32.68 -28.35
CA THR A 291 8.94 -32.50 -27.55
C THR A 291 9.02 -31.19 -26.78
N VAL A 292 7.92 -30.43 -26.75
CA VAL A 292 7.87 -29.18 -25.98
C VAL A 292 7.91 -29.51 -24.48
N PRO A 293 8.76 -28.86 -23.64
CA PRO A 293 8.75 -29.04 -22.20
C PRO A 293 7.47 -28.44 -21.60
N VAL A 294 7.06 -28.90 -20.41
CA VAL A 294 5.94 -28.29 -19.67
C VAL A 294 6.22 -26.80 -19.45
N TYR A 295 5.19 -25.96 -19.62
CA TYR A 295 5.27 -24.49 -19.69
C TYR A 295 5.95 -23.89 -20.93
N GLY A 296 6.46 -24.70 -21.87
CA GLY A 296 6.93 -24.23 -23.17
C GLY A 296 5.79 -23.77 -24.08
N GLN A 297 6.08 -22.84 -25.01
CA GLN A 297 5.14 -22.47 -26.07
C GLN A 297 4.97 -23.64 -27.05
N CYS A 298 3.72 -23.97 -27.38
CA CYS A 298 3.34 -25.07 -28.26
C CYS A 298 2.38 -24.65 -29.38
N GLY A 299 2.05 -23.36 -29.47
CA GLY A 299 1.15 -22.80 -30.49
C GLY A 299 1.00 -21.28 -30.42
N GLY A 300 0.14 -20.77 -31.29
CA GLY A 300 -0.10 -19.34 -31.51
C GLY A 300 0.00 -18.94 -32.98
N GLN A 301 -0.72 -17.89 -33.40
CA GLN A 301 -0.64 -17.36 -34.76
C GLN A 301 0.79 -16.93 -35.10
N GLY A 302 1.37 -17.56 -36.14
CA GLY A 302 2.73 -17.29 -36.60
C GLY A 302 3.84 -18.03 -35.85
N TYR A 303 3.53 -18.89 -34.86
CA TYR A 303 4.55 -19.65 -34.13
C TYR A 303 5.24 -20.70 -35.03
N PRO A 304 6.58 -20.66 -35.21
CA PRO A 304 7.29 -21.57 -36.11
C PRO A 304 7.88 -22.82 -35.42
N GLY A 305 7.71 -22.95 -34.10
CA GLY A 305 8.32 -24.03 -33.30
C GLY A 305 7.50 -25.32 -33.25
N SER A 306 7.98 -26.28 -32.45
CA SER A 306 7.33 -27.57 -32.27
C SER A 306 5.96 -27.44 -31.62
N THR A 307 4.94 -28.08 -32.20
CA THR A 307 3.59 -28.19 -31.63
C THR A 307 3.34 -29.54 -30.94
N THR A 308 4.34 -30.43 -30.94
CA THR A 308 4.21 -31.79 -30.40
C THR A 308 4.34 -31.77 -28.88
N CYS A 309 3.21 -32.00 -28.22
CA CYS A 309 3.06 -32.04 -26.78
C CYS A 309 3.81 -33.24 -26.16
N ALA A 310 4.35 -33.06 -24.95
CA ALA A 310 4.83 -34.19 -24.14
C ALA A 310 3.65 -35.11 -23.76
N SER A 311 3.92 -36.42 -23.64
CA SER A 311 2.89 -37.42 -23.30
C SER A 311 2.22 -37.09 -21.96
N GLY A 312 0.89 -36.92 -21.96
CA GLY A 312 0.11 -36.50 -20.78
C GLY A 312 -0.15 -34.98 -20.69
N SER A 313 0.28 -34.19 -21.68
CA SER A 313 0.06 -32.75 -21.74
C SER A 313 -0.74 -32.33 -22.98
N THR A 314 -1.43 -31.20 -22.86
CA THR A 314 -2.25 -30.58 -23.91
C THR A 314 -1.80 -29.14 -24.13
N CYS A 315 -1.79 -28.68 -25.37
CA CYS A 315 -1.51 -27.28 -25.68
C CYS A 315 -2.75 -26.40 -25.42
N VAL A 316 -2.65 -25.44 -24.51
CA VAL A 316 -3.76 -24.56 -24.11
C VAL A 316 -3.53 -23.15 -24.65
N SER A 317 -4.52 -22.62 -25.37
CA SER A 317 -4.47 -21.26 -25.93
C SER A 317 -4.69 -20.23 -24.83
N GLN A 318 -3.69 -19.36 -24.60
CA GLN A 318 -3.79 -18.22 -23.67
C GLN A 318 -4.27 -16.96 -24.39
N ASN A 319 -3.81 -16.75 -25.63
CA ASN A 319 -4.27 -15.68 -26.52
C ASN A 319 -4.01 -16.08 -27.99
N PRO A 320 -4.48 -15.32 -29.00
CA PRO A 320 -4.36 -15.70 -30.41
C PRO A 320 -2.91 -15.94 -30.89
N TYR A 321 -1.92 -15.34 -30.25
CA TYR A 321 -0.50 -15.43 -30.63
C TYR A 321 0.31 -16.37 -29.72
N TYR A 322 -0.28 -16.90 -28.65
CA TYR A 322 0.43 -17.70 -27.65
C TYR A 322 -0.42 -18.83 -27.07
N SER A 323 0.06 -20.07 -27.23
CA SER A 323 -0.49 -21.27 -26.59
C SER A 323 0.63 -22.02 -25.87
N GLN A 324 0.36 -22.50 -24.66
CA GLN A 324 1.35 -23.04 -23.73
C GLN A 324 1.02 -24.49 -23.35
N LEU A 325 2.06 -25.30 -23.14
CA LEU A 325 1.90 -26.71 -22.79
C LEU A 325 1.55 -26.87 -21.30
N ALA A 326 0.35 -27.39 -21.02
CA ALA A 326 -0.15 -27.69 -19.68
C ALA A 326 -0.44 -29.18 -19.50
N THR A 327 -0.24 -29.72 -18.30
CA THR A 327 -0.56 -31.12 -17.98
C THR A 327 -2.06 -31.31 -17.75
N LEU A 328 -2.62 -32.41 -18.25
CA LEU A 328 -4.04 -32.72 -18.08
C LEU A 328 -4.28 -33.35 -16.71
N LEU A 329 -4.75 -32.55 -15.74
CA LEU A 329 -5.08 -33.05 -14.39
C LEU A 329 -6.39 -33.85 -14.42
N LEU A 330 -6.29 -35.15 -14.67
CA LEU A 330 -7.42 -36.07 -14.61
C LEU A 330 -7.86 -36.28 -13.15
N LEU A 331 -9.02 -35.72 -12.80
CA LEU A 331 -9.74 -36.04 -11.57
C LEU A 331 -10.17 -37.51 -11.58
N VAL A 332 -9.72 -38.28 -10.59
CA VAL A 332 -10.14 -39.66 -10.33
C VAL A 332 -10.79 -39.68 -8.93
N PRO A 333 -11.95 -40.35 -8.74
CA PRO A 333 -12.72 -40.23 -7.51
C PRO A 333 -12.09 -41.00 -6.33
N PHE A 334 -12.47 -40.56 -5.13
CA PHE A 334 -12.12 -41.09 -3.80
C PHE A 334 -12.01 -42.61 -3.67
N ILE A 335 -11.09 -43.07 -2.81
CA ILE A 335 -11.40 -43.90 -1.61
C ILE A 335 -10.16 -43.98 -0.68
N ALA A 336 -10.44 -44.13 0.62
CA ALA A 336 -9.54 -44.42 1.75
C ALA A 336 -8.58 -43.28 2.20
N ALA A 337 -8.83 -42.81 3.43
CA ALA A 337 -8.10 -41.72 4.07
C ALA A 337 -6.79 -42.19 4.74
N SER A 338 -5.85 -41.26 4.83
CA SER A 338 -4.86 -41.16 5.92
C SER A 338 -4.61 -39.67 6.18
N PRO A 339 -4.41 -39.25 7.44
CA PRO A 339 -4.44 -37.83 7.78
C PRO A 339 -3.20 -37.12 7.24
N ILE A 340 -3.38 -36.38 6.15
CA ILE A 340 -2.42 -35.37 5.72
C ILE A 340 -2.44 -34.30 6.82
N HIS A 341 -1.29 -34.03 7.45
CA HIS A 341 -1.19 -32.88 8.35
C HIS A 341 -1.43 -31.62 7.52
N GLU A 342 -2.57 -30.96 7.72
CA GLU A 342 -2.66 -29.52 7.45
C GLU A 342 -1.52 -28.86 8.23
N ARG A 343 -0.61 -28.18 7.50
CA ARG A 343 0.17 -27.14 8.14
C ARG A 343 -0.83 -26.06 8.52
N ALA A 344 -1.19 -26.03 9.80
CA ALA A 344 -1.97 -24.94 10.35
C ALA A 344 -1.30 -23.62 9.94
N VAL A 345 -2.08 -22.72 9.34
CA VAL A 345 -1.65 -21.33 9.18
C VAL A 345 -1.42 -20.81 10.59
N GLU A 346 -0.16 -20.58 10.94
CA GLU A 346 0.24 -20.20 12.29
C GLU A 346 -0.51 -18.92 12.66
N LYS A 347 -1.23 -18.95 13.79
CA LYS A 347 -1.92 -17.75 14.28
C LYS A 347 -0.84 -16.74 14.64
N ARG A 348 -0.82 -15.62 13.94
CA ARG A 348 0.00 -14.47 14.31
C ARG A 348 -0.42 -14.04 15.73
N GLU A 349 0.57 -13.80 16.58
CA GLU A 349 0.32 -13.14 17.86
C GLU A 349 -0.16 -11.72 17.56
N VAL A 350 -1.36 -11.39 18.04
CA VAL A 350 -2.01 -10.09 17.85
C VAL A 350 -2.09 -9.38 19.19
N ASP A 351 -2.13 -8.05 19.19
CA ASP A 351 -2.44 -7.31 20.41
C ASP A 351 -3.91 -7.56 20.82
N ALA A 352 -4.06 -8.47 21.79
CA ALA A 352 -5.34 -8.84 22.38
C ALA A 352 -5.77 -7.91 23.52
N THR A 353 -5.11 -6.76 23.69
CA THR A 353 -5.50 -5.71 24.63
C THR A 353 -6.94 -5.26 24.35
N THR A 354 -7.70 -5.01 25.42
CA THR A 354 -9.02 -4.39 25.33
C THR A 354 -8.86 -2.88 25.49
N TYR A 355 -9.16 -2.16 24.41
CA TYR A 355 -9.12 -0.71 24.32
C TYR A 355 -10.50 -0.13 24.60
N CYS A 356 -10.57 1.02 25.27
CA CYS A 356 -11.85 1.64 25.70
C CYS A 356 -11.85 3.18 25.59
N GLY A 357 -10.72 3.79 25.24
CA GLY A 357 -10.62 5.23 25.02
C GLY A 357 -11.37 5.67 23.76
N GLN A 358 -11.77 6.95 23.75
CA GLN A 358 -12.69 7.51 22.77
C GLN A 358 -12.24 7.27 21.31
N TYR A 359 -10.94 7.41 21.06
CA TYR A 359 -10.32 7.25 19.75
C TYR A 359 -9.15 6.26 19.79
N ASP A 360 -9.22 5.28 20.71
CA ASP A 360 -8.24 4.20 20.72
C ASP A 360 -8.30 3.44 19.39
N SER A 361 -7.13 3.00 18.93
CA SER A 361 -7.01 2.17 17.73
C SER A 361 -5.82 1.22 17.82
N VAL A 362 -5.92 0.09 17.13
CA VAL A 362 -4.85 -0.91 17.02
C VAL A 362 -4.78 -1.43 15.59
N THR A 363 -3.57 -1.53 15.05
CA THR A 363 -3.34 -1.92 13.66
C THR A 363 -2.71 -3.31 13.58
N GLU A 364 -3.46 -4.26 13.03
CA GLU A 364 -3.01 -5.61 12.70
C GLU A 364 -3.16 -5.81 11.19
N SER A 365 -2.11 -5.45 10.46
CA SER A 365 -2.11 -5.40 8.98
C SER A 365 -2.69 -6.69 8.36
N PRO A 366 -3.69 -6.59 7.46
CA PRO A 366 -4.06 -5.42 6.67
C PRO A 366 -5.11 -4.48 7.30
N TYR A 367 -5.42 -4.63 8.59
CA TYR A 367 -6.54 -3.97 9.24
C TYR A 367 -6.16 -2.99 10.35
N THR A 368 -7.04 -2.04 10.66
CA THR A 368 -7.04 -1.27 11.91
C THR A 368 -8.40 -1.36 12.59
N LEU A 369 -8.43 -1.72 13.87
CA LEU A 369 -9.59 -1.58 14.74
C LEU A 369 -9.63 -0.15 15.26
N TYR A 370 -10.78 0.53 15.12
CA TYR A 370 -11.06 1.83 15.69
C TYR A 370 -12.22 1.72 16.68
N LEU A 371 -12.12 2.37 17.84
CA LEU A 371 -13.25 2.54 18.77
C LEU A 371 -14.21 3.65 18.32
N ASP A 372 -13.66 4.68 17.66
CA ASP A 372 -14.37 5.80 17.03
C ASP A 372 -15.65 6.26 17.75
N GLN A 373 -15.52 6.63 19.02
CA GLN A 373 -16.61 7.11 19.86
C GLN A 373 -16.85 8.62 19.61
N TRP A 374 -16.99 9.00 18.33
CA TRP A 374 -17.12 10.39 17.88
C TRP A 374 -18.34 11.10 18.48
N GLY A 375 -19.43 10.38 18.70
CA GLY A 375 -20.68 10.87 19.27
C GLY A 375 -20.76 10.83 20.80
N LEU A 376 -19.67 10.45 21.50
CA LEU A 376 -19.60 10.36 22.97
C LEU A 376 -20.22 11.58 23.69
N SER A 377 -19.95 12.80 23.21
CA SER A 377 -20.47 14.04 23.82
C SER A 377 -21.99 14.20 23.73
N GLY A 378 -22.66 13.42 22.87
CA GLY A 378 -24.11 13.35 22.78
C GLY A 378 -24.75 12.39 23.78
N ALA A 379 -23.98 11.53 24.45
CA ALA A 379 -24.50 10.63 25.48
C ALA A 379 -24.58 11.31 26.86
N THR A 380 -25.48 10.82 27.72
CA THR A 380 -25.45 11.15 29.16
C THR A 380 -24.38 10.33 29.87
N SER A 381 -24.20 9.07 29.47
CA SER A 381 -23.10 8.20 29.90
C SER A 381 -22.94 7.02 28.94
N GLY A 382 -21.76 6.43 28.92
CA GLY A 382 -21.49 5.21 28.16
C GLY A 382 -20.03 5.09 27.74
N SER A 383 -19.73 3.99 27.06
CA SER A 383 -18.43 3.68 26.47
C SER A 383 -18.51 2.44 25.58
N ASP A 384 -17.65 2.40 24.57
CA ASP A 384 -17.27 1.17 23.84
C ASP A 384 -15.94 0.63 24.40
N CYS A 385 -15.81 -0.70 24.39
CA CYS A 385 -14.56 -1.41 24.65
C CYS A 385 -14.38 -2.54 23.63
N ALA A 386 -13.23 -2.62 22.96
CA ALA A 386 -13.00 -3.57 21.87
C ALA A 386 -11.59 -4.18 21.88
N SER A 387 -11.46 -5.36 21.28
CA SER A 387 -10.17 -6.05 21.10
C SER A 387 -10.15 -6.93 19.85
N ILE A 388 -8.95 -7.07 19.27
CA ILE A 388 -8.67 -8.08 18.26
C ILE A 388 -8.41 -9.41 18.99
N THR A 389 -8.99 -10.50 18.51
CA THR A 389 -8.91 -11.82 19.18
C THR A 389 -8.09 -12.84 18.38
N SER A 390 -7.98 -12.68 17.06
CA SER A 390 -6.96 -13.34 16.24
C SER A 390 -6.87 -12.73 14.84
N LEU A 391 -5.72 -12.92 14.19
CA LEU A 391 -5.52 -12.69 12.76
C LEU A 391 -4.84 -13.94 12.15
N SER A 392 -5.36 -14.42 11.02
CA SER A 392 -4.79 -15.54 10.27
C SER A 392 -4.91 -15.27 8.77
N GLY A 393 -3.78 -15.06 8.10
CA GLY A 393 -3.76 -14.51 6.74
C GLY A 393 -4.48 -13.16 6.70
N THR A 394 -5.48 -13.04 5.84
CA THR A 394 -6.35 -11.85 5.73
C THR A 394 -7.66 -11.97 6.54
N THR A 395 -7.81 -13.01 7.39
CA THR A 395 -9.02 -13.20 8.21
C THR A 395 -8.79 -12.76 9.65
N ILE A 396 -9.51 -11.73 10.08
CA ILE A 396 -9.46 -11.15 11.43
C ILE A 396 -10.70 -11.54 12.24
N ALA A 397 -10.53 -11.74 13.55
CA ALA A 397 -11.61 -11.92 14.51
C ALA A 397 -11.46 -10.89 15.62
N TRP A 398 -12.57 -10.31 16.08
CA TRP A 398 -12.57 -9.20 17.04
C TRP A 398 -13.88 -9.17 17.82
N THR A 399 -13.89 -8.46 18.94
CA THR A 399 -15.11 -8.23 19.72
C THR A 399 -15.20 -6.76 20.13
N THR A 400 -16.42 -6.24 20.22
CA THR A 400 -16.71 -4.99 20.93
C THR A 400 -17.86 -5.19 21.89
N THR A 401 -17.77 -4.59 23.07
CA THR A 401 -18.84 -4.48 24.04
C THR A 401 -19.06 -3.01 24.33
N TRP A 402 -20.29 -2.57 24.21
CA TRP A 402 -20.65 -1.18 24.36
C TRP A 402 -21.88 -1.00 25.25
N THR A 403 -21.99 0.19 25.83
CA THR A 403 -23.16 0.60 26.60
C THR A 403 -23.34 2.10 26.47
N TRP A 404 -24.52 2.54 26.03
CA TRP A 404 -24.84 3.94 25.77
C TRP A 404 -26.19 4.33 26.38
N THR A 405 -26.20 5.44 27.11
CA THR A 405 -27.40 5.98 27.78
C THR A 405 -27.60 7.46 27.42
N GLY A 406 -28.81 7.78 26.97
CA GLY A 406 -29.26 9.15 26.72
C GLY A 406 -28.82 9.77 25.40
N GLY A 407 -29.38 10.95 25.12
CA GLY A 407 -29.18 11.69 23.87
C GLY A 407 -29.88 11.09 22.65
N SER A 408 -29.61 11.70 21.49
CA SER A 408 -30.01 11.23 20.17
C SER A 408 -28.77 11.02 19.28
N GLY A 409 -28.95 10.36 18.13
CA GLY A 409 -27.86 10.07 17.19
C GLY A 409 -26.87 9.00 17.66
N VAL A 410 -26.02 8.56 16.74
CA VAL A 410 -24.94 7.58 16.96
C VAL A 410 -23.92 8.13 17.96
N LYS A 411 -23.34 7.25 18.77
CA LYS A 411 -22.32 7.54 19.80
C LYS A 411 -20.94 7.05 19.39
N SER A 412 -20.88 5.93 18.68
CA SER A 412 -19.66 5.31 18.19
C SER A 412 -19.92 4.53 16.91
N PHE A 413 -18.87 4.37 16.11
CA PHE A 413 -18.79 3.36 15.05
C PHE A 413 -17.57 2.48 15.29
N THR A 414 -17.60 1.60 16.31
CA THR A 414 -16.48 0.66 16.52
C THR A 414 -16.38 -0.27 15.31
N ASN A 415 -15.26 -0.23 14.59
CA ASN A 415 -15.11 -0.85 13.27
C ASN A 415 -13.71 -1.40 12.99
N ILE A 416 -13.65 -2.35 12.06
CA ILE A 416 -12.41 -2.75 11.36
C ILE A 416 -12.33 -2.02 10.02
N ASN A 417 -11.30 -1.20 9.84
CA ASN A 417 -10.92 -0.59 8.58
C ASN A 417 -9.92 -1.45 7.78
N LEU A 418 -10.10 -1.54 6.46
CA LEU A 418 -9.11 -2.10 5.54
C LEU A 418 -8.09 -1.03 5.11
N ASN A 419 -6.81 -1.28 5.34
CA ASN A 419 -5.73 -0.32 5.04
C ASN A 419 -5.08 -0.52 3.66
N THR A 420 -5.53 -1.51 2.88
CA THR A 420 -4.88 -1.93 1.61
C THR A 420 -5.88 -1.95 0.45
N GLY A 421 -5.42 -1.65 -0.77
CA GLY A 421 -6.27 -1.61 -1.97
C GLY A 421 -7.25 -0.43 -2.06
N VAL A 422 -7.49 0.30 -0.97
CA VAL A 422 -8.24 1.56 -0.94
C VAL A 422 -7.53 2.67 -1.74
N ASN A 423 -8.27 3.74 -2.03
CA ASN A 423 -7.92 4.78 -2.99
C ASN A 423 -7.78 4.27 -4.43
N THR A 424 -8.52 3.22 -4.77
CA THR A 424 -8.64 2.70 -6.14
C THR A 424 -9.95 3.18 -6.77
N GLN A 425 -9.93 3.55 -8.06
CA GLN A 425 -11.13 3.97 -8.78
C GLN A 425 -12.05 2.78 -9.04
N LEU A 426 -13.36 2.94 -8.84
CA LEU A 426 -14.34 1.83 -8.94
C LEU A 426 -14.23 1.08 -10.29
N PHE A 427 -14.04 1.79 -11.42
CA PHE A 427 -13.87 1.14 -12.73
C PHE A 427 -12.62 0.27 -12.87
N LYS A 428 -11.62 0.44 -11.99
CA LYS A 428 -10.39 -0.38 -11.95
C LYS A 428 -10.55 -1.61 -11.06
N ILE A 429 -11.53 -1.60 -10.15
CA ILE A 429 -11.76 -2.71 -9.22
C ILE A 429 -12.55 -3.81 -9.94
N THR A 430 -11.96 -5.00 -10.02
CA THR A 430 -12.59 -6.16 -10.64
C THR A 430 -13.61 -6.80 -9.69
N THR A 431 -13.18 -7.00 -8.44
CA THR A 431 -13.93 -7.66 -7.36
C THR A 431 -13.50 -7.12 -6.00
N ILE A 432 -14.44 -7.11 -5.06
CA ILE A 432 -14.21 -6.85 -3.62
C ILE A 432 -14.80 -8.03 -2.83
N PRO A 433 -14.18 -9.23 -2.88
CA PRO A 433 -14.66 -10.38 -2.14
C PRO A 433 -14.58 -10.12 -0.63
N THR A 434 -15.68 -10.41 0.08
CA THR A 434 -15.75 -10.33 1.54
C THR A 434 -16.41 -11.55 2.14
N THR A 435 -16.08 -11.83 3.40
CA THR A 435 -16.83 -12.75 4.27
C THR A 435 -16.86 -12.18 5.68
N TRP A 436 -18.03 -12.15 6.31
CA TRP A 436 -18.19 -11.71 7.69
C TRP A 436 -19.14 -12.63 8.45
N LYS A 437 -18.64 -13.22 9.54
CA LYS A 437 -19.37 -14.10 10.46
C LYS A 437 -19.34 -13.52 11.86
N TRP A 438 -20.48 -13.06 12.33
CA TRP A 438 -20.63 -12.35 13.60
C TRP A 438 -21.88 -12.80 14.35
N SER A 439 -21.94 -12.48 15.63
CA SER A 439 -23.12 -12.66 16.48
C SER A 439 -23.20 -11.52 17.48
N GLN A 440 -24.40 -11.06 17.81
CA GLN A 440 -24.60 -10.01 18.81
C GLN A 440 -25.45 -10.52 19.98
N THR A 441 -25.02 -10.22 21.20
CA THR A 441 -25.85 -10.38 22.41
C THR A 441 -26.23 -9.00 22.94
N THR A 442 -27.45 -8.85 23.45
CA THR A 442 -27.97 -7.57 23.94
C THR A 442 -28.49 -7.70 25.38
N SER A 443 -28.42 -6.61 26.14
CA SER A 443 -29.08 -6.49 27.44
C SER A 443 -30.17 -5.43 27.36
N GLY A 444 -31.42 -5.87 27.27
CA GLY A 444 -32.59 -5.00 27.06
C GLY A 444 -32.73 -4.53 25.61
N THR A 445 -33.44 -3.42 25.42
CA THR A 445 -33.62 -2.79 24.10
C THR A 445 -32.36 -2.06 23.68
N VAL A 446 -31.94 -2.28 22.44
CA VAL A 446 -30.77 -1.68 21.80
C VAL A 446 -31.22 -0.86 20.59
N VAL A 447 -30.58 0.28 20.38
CA VAL A 447 -30.62 1.04 19.12
C VAL A 447 -29.22 1.02 18.52
N ALA A 448 -29.04 0.23 17.47
CA ALA A 448 -27.77 0.08 16.75
C ALA A 448 -27.97 -0.63 15.39
N ASP A 449 -26.91 -0.65 14.57
CA ASP A 449 -26.78 -1.54 13.43
C ASP A 449 -25.55 -2.48 13.56
N VAL A 450 -25.36 -3.32 12.55
CA VAL A 450 -24.06 -3.91 12.20
C VAL A 450 -23.92 -3.71 10.70
N ALA A 451 -22.87 -3.04 10.24
CA ALA A 451 -22.79 -2.57 8.85
C ALA A 451 -21.36 -2.60 8.29
N TYR A 452 -21.27 -2.82 6.98
CA TYR A 452 -20.17 -2.27 6.19
C TYR A 452 -20.41 -0.78 6.00
N ASP A 453 -19.36 0.01 6.08
CA ASP A 453 -19.37 1.42 5.72
C ASP A 453 -18.21 1.73 4.77
N MET A 454 -18.47 2.50 3.72
CA MET A 454 -17.56 2.66 2.59
C MET A 454 -17.71 4.05 1.98
N PHE A 455 -16.62 4.79 1.93
CA PHE A 455 -16.61 6.13 1.38
C PHE A 455 -15.99 6.15 -0.01
N THR A 456 -16.54 6.99 -0.88
CA THR A 456 -15.96 7.29 -2.18
C THR A 456 -15.76 8.80 -2.38
N SER A 457 -14.72 9.17 -3.10
CA SER A 457 -14.36 10.56 -3.37
C SER A 457 -14.07 10.80 -4.86
N SER A 458 -14.24 12.04 -5.29
CA SER A 458 -13.85 12.50 -6.63
C SER A 458 -12.33 12.46 -6.88
N SER A 459 -11.52 12.30 -5.82
CA SER A 459 -10.06 12.22 -5.87
C SER A 459 -9.52 11.20 -4.87
N SER A 460 -8.39 10.56 -5.20
CA SER A 460 -7.64 9.68 -4.28
C SER A 460 -7.37 10.37 -2.94
N GLY A 461 -7.83 9.78 -1.83
CA GLY A 461 -7.67 10.32 -0.47
C GLY A 461 -8.41 11.63 -0.19
N GLY A 462 -9.32 12.04 -1.08
CA GLY A 462 -10.11 13.26 -0.92
C GLY A 462 -11.28 13.09 0.05
N SER A 463 -11.92 14.21 0.40
CA SER A 463 -13.16 14.22 1.18
C SER A 463 -14.25 13.37 0.51
N ALA A 464 -15.04 12.66 1.31
CA ALA A 464 -16.14 11.84 0.82
C ALA A 464 -17.14 12.68 0.00
N ALA A 465 -17.52 12.14 -1.16
CA ALA A 465 -18.65 12.61 -1.96
C ALA A 465 -19.87 11.69 -1.76
N TYR A 466 -19.62 10.39 -1.59
CA TYR A 466 -20.63 9.37 -1.27
C TYR A 466 -20.15 8.47 -0.14
N GLU A 467 -21.12 7.98 0.62
CA GLU A 467 -21.03 6.96 1.66
C GLU A 467 -22.00 5.85 1.25
N VAL A 468 -21.54 4.59 1.31
CA VAL A 468 -22.29 3.42 0.85
C VAL A 468 -22.23 2.37 1.95
N MET A 469 -23.31 2.29 2.72
CA MET A 469 -23.46 1.34 3.81
C MET A 469 -24.18 0.07 3.35
N ILE A 470 -23.72 -1.09 3.83
CA ILE A 470 -24.42 -2.37 3.67
C ILE A 470 -24.67 -2.92 5.08
N TRP A 471 -25.90 -2.76 5.57
CA TRP A 471 -26.28 -3.16 6.92
C TRP A 471 -26.51 -4.68 6.94
N LEU A 472 -25.87 -5.42 7.83
CA LEU A 472 -26.18 -6.83 8.11
C LEU A 472 -27.22 -6.99 9.22
N LEU A 473 -27.46 -5.95 10.01
CA LEU A 473 -28.47 -5.90 11.06
C LEU A 473 -29.05 -4.49 11.19
N ASN A 474 -30.35 -4.39 11.44
CA ASN A 474 -30.97 -3.21 12.03
C ASN A 474 -31.59 -3.61 13.38
N SER A 475 -31.07 -3.06 14.48
CA SER A 475 -31.68 -3.15 15.80
C SER A 475 -32.29 -1.80 16.18
N ASN A 476 -33.53 -1.53 15.74
CA ASN A 476 -34.31 -0.32 16.03
C ASN A 476 -33.66 1.02 15.57
N ALA A 477 -32.65 0.97 14.73
CA ALA A 477 -32.03 2.12 14.09
C ALA A 477 -32.77 2.52 12.79
N GLY A 478 -32.44 3.68 12.22
CA GLY A 478 -33.01 4.15 10.96
C GLY A 478 -31.93 4.78 10.08
N PRO A 479 -31.83 4.39 8.80
CA PRO A 479 -30.84 4.97 7.90
C PRO A 479 -31.15 6.43 7.59
N ILE A 480 -30.13 7.14 7.13
CA ILE A 480 -30.25 8.48 6.57
C ILE A 480 -31.10 8.38 5.29
N SER A 481 -32.11 9.25 5.17
CA SER A 481 -33.06 9.23 4.05
C SER A 481 -33.51 10.64 3.69
N TYR A 482 -33.77 10.90 2.39
CA TYR A 482 -34.50 12.08 1.94
C TYR A 482 -36.02 11.95 2.12
N THR A 483 -36.53 10.72 2.16
CA THR A 483 -37.98 10.45 2.20
C THR A 483 -38.37 9.75 3.50
N TYR A 484 -39.35 10.33 4.20
CA TYR A 484 -39.97 9.75 5.38
C TYR A 484 -41.49 9.67 5.20
N SER A 485 -42.09 8.63 5.75
CA SER A 485 -43.53 8.43 5.82
C SER A 485 -44.19 9.42 6.79
N SER A 486 -45.52 9.52 6.76
CA SER A 486 -46.29 10.32 7.73
C SER A 486 -46.12 9.86 9.19
N SER A 487 -45.61 8.65 9.43
CA SER A 487 -45.25 8.13 10.76
C SER A 487 -43.76 8.31 11.09
N GLY A 488 -43.01 9.12 10.34
CA GLY A 488 -41.59 9.40 10.58
C GLY A 488 -40.64 8.24 10.29
N GLN A 489 -41.10 7.18 9.61
CA GLN A 489 -40.24 6.04 9.22
C GLN A 489 -39.61 6.30 7.85
N PRO A 490 -38.31 6.02 7.65
CA PRO A 490 -37.65 6.22 6.36
C PRO A 490 -38.30 5.33 5.29
N VAL A 491 -38.42 5.86 4.09
CA VAL A 491 -39.02 5.17 2.93
C VAL A 491 -37.89 4.81 1.95
N PRO A 492 -37.77 3.54 1.53
CA PRO A 492 -36.74 3.14 0.59
C PRO A 492 -36.99 3.74 -0.80
N VAL A 493 -35.91 4.13 -1.47
CA VAL A 493 -35.93 4.60 -2.87
C VAL A 493 -36.01 3.44 -3.87
N ALA A 494 -35.56 2.24 -3.46
CA ALA A 494 -35.76 0.99 -4.19
C ALA A 494 -35.88 -0.20 -3.23
N SER A 495 -36.64 -1.22 -3.60
CA SER A 495 -36.97 -2.37 -2.73
C SER A 495 -36.90 -3.70 -3.47
N ASN A 496 -36.63 -4.78 -2.71
CA ASN A 496 -36.46 -6.14 -3.22
C ASN A 496 -35.27 -6.30 -4.20
N ILE A 497 -34.22 -5.49 -4.02
CA ILE A 497 -32.98 -5.55 -4.80
C ILE A 497 -32.27 -6.86 -4.45
N SER A 498 -31.87 -7.67 -5.43
CA SER A 498 -31.15 -8.93 -5.17
C SER A 498 -29.66 -8.79 -5.49
N LEU A 499 -28.82 -8.78 -4.46
CA LEU A 499 -27.37 -8.61 -4.54
C LEU A 499 -26.68 -9.49 -3.49
N GLY A 500 -25.53 -10.08 -3.85
CA GLY A 500 -24.76 -10.93 -2.95
C GLY A 500 -25.50 -12.19 -2.43
N GLY A 501 -26.58 -12.63 -3.09
CA GLY A 501 -27.44 -13.73 -2.62
C GLY A 501 -28.50 -13.32 -1.59
N HIS A 502 -28.62 -12.03 -1.28
CA HIS A 502 -29.57 -11.48 -0.30
C HIS A 502 -30.52 -10.45 -0.94
N THR A 503 -31.58 -10.09 -0.20
CA THR A 503 -32.61 -9.14 -0.63
C THR A 503 -32.53 -7.86 0.19
N TRP A 504 -32.49 -6.72 -0.50
CA TRP A 504 -32.21 -5.41 0.06
C TRP A 504 -33.29 -4.37 -0.24
N ASN A 505 -33.47 -3.45 0.70
CA ASN A 505 -34.12 -2.16 0.50
C ASN A 505 -33.04 -1.08 0.53
N LEU A 506 -32.99 -0.24 -0.50
CA LEU A 506 -32.04 0.87 -0.59
C LEU A 506 -32.70 2.16 -0.12
N TYR A 507 -31.98 2.90 0.71
CA TYR A 507 -32.30 4.23 1.17
C TYR A 507 -31.23 5.21 0.66
N GLU A 508 -31.64 6.45 0.38
CA GLU A 508 -30.76 7.53 -0.09
C GLU A 508 -31.05 8.80 0.70
N GLY A 509 -30.01 9.47 1.20
CA GLY A 509 -30.10 10.75 1.88
C GLY A 509 -28.75 11.48 1.91
N SER A 510 -28.57 12.38 2.87
CA SER A 510 -27.28 13.06 3.09
C SER A 510 -27.08 13.42 4.56
N ASN A 511 -25.84 13.27 5.04
CA ASN A 511 -25.39 13.73 6.36
C ASN A 511 -24.98 15.22 6.36
N GLY A 512 -25.11 15.93 5.24
CA GLY A 512 -24.70 17.32 5.04
C GLY A 512 -23.28 17.50 4.47
N SER A 513 -22.44 16.46 4.53
CA SER A 513 -21.08 16.43 3.95
C SER A 513 -21.03 15.64 2.64
N ASN A 514 -21.72 14.50 2.60
CA ASN A 514 -21.79 13.58 1.46
C ASN A 514 -23.21 13.06 1.25
N ILE A 515 -23.45 12.44 0.09
CA ILE A 515 -24.64 11.61 -0.15
C ILE A 515 -24.44 10.27 0.58
N VAL A 516 -25.51 9.69 1.10
CA VAL A 516 -25.49 8.41 1.84
C VAL A 516 -26.45 7.44 1.17
N PHE A 517 -25.95 6.28 0.79
CA PHE A 517 -26.72 5.14 0.29
C PHE A 517 -26.66 4.02 1.33
N SER A 518 -27.80 3.55 1.84
CA SER A 518 -27.85 2.47 2.83
C SER A 518 -28.67 1.28 2.31
N PHE A 519 -28.01 0.14 2.07
CA PHE A 519 -28.67 -1.13 1.76
C PHE A 519 -29.03 -1.83 3.07
N LEU A 520 -30.33 -1.93 3.36
CA LEU A 520 -30.85 -2.63 4.54
C LEU A 520 -31.47 -3.98 4.15
N PRO A 521 -31.25 -5.04 4.94
CA PRO A 521 -31.78 -6.36 4.68
C PRO A 521 -33.18 -6.50 5.30
N THR A 522 -33.98 -7.44 4.81
CA THR A 522 -35.30 -7.73 5.41
C THR A 522 -35.23 -8.50 6.75
N SER A 523 -34.05 -9.02 7.09
CA SER A 523 -33.76 -9.79 8.30
C SER A 523 -32.25 -9.79 8.56
N ALA A 524 -31.81 -10.06 9.79
CA ALA A 524 -30.39 -10.14 10.14
C ALA A 524 -29.60 -11.15 9.28
N ILE A 525 -28.34 -10.82 8.98
CA ILE A 525 -27.41 -11.65 8.20
C ILE A 525 -26.11 -11.85 9.01
N GLU A 526 -26.14 -12.82 9.93
CA GLU A 526 -25.02 -13.15 10.83
C GLU A 526 -23.82 -13.83 10.13
N SER A 527 -24.01 -14.33 8.90
CA SER A 527 -22.96 -14.93 8.07
C SER A 527 -23.12 -14.49 6.62
N PHE A 528 -22.46 -13.40 6.26
CA PHE A 528 -22.46 -12.81 4.93
C PHE A 528 -21.21 -13.21 4.12
N SER A 529 -21.37 -13.46 2.83
CA SER A 529 -20.26 -13.65 1.89
C SER A 529 -20.72 -13.24 0.50
N ALA A 530 -20.03 -12.26 -0.09
CA ALA A 530 -20.41 -11.65 -1.36
C ALA A 530 -19.22 -10.95 -2.02
N ASP A 531 -19.44 -10.42 -3.21
CA ASP A 531 -18.58 -9.42 -3.85
C ASP A 531 -19.22 -8.04 -3.71
N ILE A 532 -18.60 -7.17 -2.91
CA ILE A 532 -19.08 -5.80 -2.62
C ILE A 532 -19.15 -4.95 -3.90
N ILE A 533 -18.35 -5.21 -4.93
CA ILE A 533 -18.38 -4.40 -6.17
C ILE A 533 -19.75 -4.46 -6.86
N THR A 534 -20.55 -5.49 -6.57
CA THR A 534 -21.91 -5.63 -7.13
C THR A 534 -22.87 -4.54 -6.64
N PHE A 535 -22.66 -4.01 -5.43
CA PHE A 535 -23.44 -2.89 -4.88
C PHE A 535 -23.06 -1.57 -5.54
N PHE A 536 -21.76 -1.31 -5.75
CA PHE A 536 -21.30 -0.15 -6.51
C PHE A 536 -21.79 -0.19 -7.96
N LYS A 537 -21.69 -1.33 -8.65
CA LYS A 537 -22.21 -1.51 -10.02
C LYS A 537 -23.72 -1.26 -10.13
N TYR A 538 -24.50 -1.57 -9.08
CA TYR A 538 -25.91 -1.22 -9.01
C TYR A 538 -26.12 0.31 -8.86
N LEU A 539 -25.37 0.98 -7.97
CA LEU A 539 -25.43 2.44 -7.82
C LEU A 539 -24.93 3.20 -9.06
N GLU A 540 -23.94 2.66 -9.78
CA GLU A 540 -23.47 3.19 -11.06
C GLU A 540 -24.58 3.14 -12.14
N SER A 541 -25.28 2.00 -12.22
CA SER A 541 -26.35 1.74 -13.18
C SER A 541 -27.61 2.58 -12.92
N ASP A 542 -28.12 2.53 -11.69
CA ASP A 542 -29.48 2.98 -11.36
C ASP A 542 -29.53 4.31 -10.60
N PHE A 543 -28.41 4.76 -10.00
CA PHE A 543 -28.31 5.99 -9.21
C PHE A 543 -27.24 6.98 -9.72
N GLY A 544 -26.54 6.65 -10.81
CA GLY A 544 -25.58 7.54 -11.48
C GLY A 544 -24.31 7.83 -10.68
N LEU A 545 -23.97 6.99 -9.68
CA LEU A 545 -22.68 7.07 -8.99
C LEU A 545 -21.56 6.88 -10.04
N SER A 546 -20.63 7.82 -10.16
CA SER A 546 -19.60 7.71 -11.21
C SER A 546 -18.59 6.61 -10.87
N SER A 547 -18.40 5.65 -11.77
CA SER A 547 -17.33 4.63 -11.65
C SER A 547 -15.91 5.24 -11.64
N SER A 548 -15.77 6.53 -11.95
CA SER A 548 -14.52 7.30 -11.79
C SER A 548 -14.19 7.67 -10.35
N GLN A 549 -15.14 7.56 -9.41
CA GLN A 549 -14.90 7.81 -7.99
C GLN A 549 -13.85 6.84 -7.45
N TYR A 550 -13.06 7.31 -6.50
CA TYR A 550 -12.09 6.53 -5.73
C TYR A 550 -12.79 5.94 -4.51
N LEU A 551 -12.73 4.62 -4.32
CA LEU A 551 -13.13 3.98 -3.07
C LEU A 551 -12.05 4.25 -2.02
N THR A 552 -12.26 5.25 -1.16
CA THR A 552 -11.24 5.75 -0.21
C THR A 552 -11.18 4.94 1.08
N THR A 553 -12.28 4.27 1.44
CA THR A 553 -12.46 3.65 2.75
C THR A 553 -13.31 2.39 2.62
N VAL A 554 -12.96 1.33 3.34
CA VAL A 554 -13.79 0.12 3.49
C VAL A 554 -13.70 -0.35 4.95
N GLN A 555 -14.81 -0.21 5.67
CA GLN A 555 -14.96 -0.50 7.08
C GLN A 555 -16.07 -1.52 7.32
N ALA A 556 -16.00 -2.24 8.44
CA ALA A 556 -17.05 -3.12 8.93
C ALA A 556 -17.14 -3.02 10.46
N GLY A 557 -18.30 -2.61 10.98
CA GLY A 557 -18.48 -2.25 12.39
C GLY A 557 -19.92 -2.25 12.87
N THR A 558 -20.18 -1.50 13.93
CA THR A 558 -21.52 -1.31 14.53
C THR A 558 -21.70 0.14 14.93
N GLU A 559 -22.71 0.82 14.39
CA GLU A 559 -23.10 2.14 14.86
C GLU A 559 -23.96 2.01 16.12
N ALA A 560 -23.42 2.35 17.29
CA ALA A 560 -24.14 2.23 18.55
C ALA A 560 -24.79 3.56 18.96
N THR A 561 -26.11 3.56 19.23
CA THR A 561 -26.86 4.76 19.66
C THR A 561 -27.29 4.70 21.12
N SER A 562 -27.82 3.57 21.59
CA SER A 562 -28.28 3.36 22.97
C SER A 562 -28.50 1.88 23.32
N GLY A 563 -28.51 1.57 24.62
CA GLY A 563 -28.63 0.22 25.15
C GLY A 563 -27.27 -0.39 25.49
N SER A 564 -27.21 -1.71 25.64
CA SER A 564 -25.97 -2.45 25.90
C SER A 564 -25.89 -3.70 25.02
N ALA A 565 -24.76 -3.92 24.36
CA ALA A 565 -24.54 -5.11 23.54
C ALA A 565 -23.07 -5.53 23.48
N THR A 566 -22.85 -6.80 23.11
CA THR A 566 -21.56 -7.33 22.68
C THR A 566 -21.70 -7.87 21.26
N LEU A 567 -20.97 -7.30 20.32
CA LEU A 567 -20.77 -7.83 18.97
C LEU A 567 -19.48 -8.65 18.97
N THR A 568 -19.59 -9.93 18.61
CA THR A 568 -18.46 -10.84 18.45
C THR A 568 -18.34 -11.25 16.99
N THR A 569 -17.25 -10.84 16.35
CA THR A 569 -16.88 -11.24 14.98
C THR A 569 -15.94 -12.43 15.04
N SER A 570 -16.44 -13.60 14.65
CA SER A 570 -15.67 -14.86 14.62
C SER A 570 -14.73 -14.96 13.41
N ALA A 571 -15.07 -14.31 12.30
CA ALA A 571 -14.24 -14.18 11.12
C ALA A 571 -14.72 -12.99 10.27
N TYR A 572 -13.80 -12.13 9.87
CA TYR A 572 -14.00 -11.06 8.89
C TYR A 572 -12.84 -11.08 7.90
N SER A 573 -13.14 -10.94 6.62
CA SER A 573 -12.14 -10.69 5.59
C SER A 573 -12.72 -9.82 4.48
N VAL A 574 -11.91 -8.93 3.93
CA VAL A 574 -12.21 -8.18 2.71
C VAL A 574 -10.91 -7.91 1.96
N VAL A 575 -10.95 -7.98 0.64
CA VAL A 575 -9.82 -7.68 -0.25
C VAL A 575 -10.36 -6.90 -1.45
N ILE A 576 -9.59 -5.96 -2.00
CA ILE A 576 -9.88 -5.25 -3.25
C ILE A 576 -8.92 -5.79 -4.32
N ASN A 577 -9.45 -6.27 -5.45
CA ASN A 577 -8.66 -6.84 -6.57
C ASN A 577 -8.89 -6.12 -7.90
#